data_AF-A0A3P7IWH4-F1
#
_entry.id   AF-A0A3P7IWH4-F1
#
_cell.length_a   1.000
_cell.length_b   1.000
_cell.length_c   1.000
_cell.angle_alpha   90.00
_cell.angle_beta   90.00
_cell.angle_gamma   90.00
#
_symmetry.space_group_name_H-M   'P 1'
#
loop_
_entity.id
_entity.type
_entity.pdbx_description
1 polymer ?
#
loop_
_entity_poly.entity_id
_entity_poly.type
_entity_poly.pdbx_seq_one_letter_code
_entity_poly.pdbx_strand_id
1 'polypeptide(L)'
;MVDESSSGSSGCDSQPGPSSSCSDFVRGWQERQAYVRPSGNLVLMLAERERGCSRNGVRHVRNRREFYSTVAMDRVVEVPETRHMQDHVVSWTPDGSRLITFRINLRSVRIFRYLGVERARGSAPEDLCERLFSLQSEVMMMMGSSRLESALLRTDCMLFTDDGKYMVVATTAPAPDQLITIPMVYPNHEALPLINYSLEIYTFFTIDLEKGCIAHFVMYNFDRINLTHGVALCGSTMMIMSLQKQVFFIS
;
A
#
# COMPACT_ATOMS: atom_id res chain seq x y z
N MET A 1 38.05 69.40 26.85
CA MET A 1 37.51 70.34 27.86
C MET A 1 36.03 70.46 27.58
N VAL A 2 35.08 70.00 28.39
CA VAL A 2 35.10 69.51 29.78
C VAL A 2 33.84 68.64 29.96
N ASP A 3 34.05 67.53 30.66
CA ASP A 3 33.16 66.75 31.53
C ASP A 3 31.65 66.70 31.30
N GLU A 4 31.15 65.47 31.16
CA GLU A 4 29.95 65.07 31.88
C GLU A 4 30.25 63.86 32.78
N SER A 5 29.84 64.04 34.02
CA SER A 5 30.09 63.27 35.22
C SER A 5 29.12 62.10 35.41
N SER A 6 29.70 61.05 35.99
CA SER A 6 29.14 59.83 36.60
C SER A 6 27.90 59.96 37.50
N SER A 7 27.02 58.97 37.42
CA SER A 7 26.48 58.14 38.53
C SER A 7 25.58 57.06 37.90
N GLY A 8 25.51 55.77 38.25
CA GLY A 8 25.89 54.99 39.42
C GLY A 8 24.78 53.92 39.61
N SER A 9 25.15 52.70 40.03
CA SER A 9 24.29 51.55 40.43
C SER A 9 23.61 50.78 39.28
N SER A 10 23.40 49.47 39.31
CA SER A 10 23.73 48.37 40.22
C SER A 10 23.35 47.09 39.47
N GLY A 11 24.11 46.01 39.65
CA GLY A 11 23.89 44.75 38.94
C GLY A 11 22.52 44.12 39.18
N CYS A 12 22.11 43.30 38.22
CA CYS A 12 21.27 42.12 38.42
C CYS A 12 21.52 41.16 37.26
N ASP A 13 22.55 40.33 37.39
CA ASP A 13 22.66 39.06 36.67
C ASP A 13 21.44 38.22 37.03
N SER A 14 20.43 38.28 36.17
CA SER A 14 19.21 37.50 36.32
C SER A 14 19.49 36.13 35.69
N GLN A 15 19.96 35.17 36.50
CA GLN A 15 19.86 33.76 36.12
C GLN A 15 18.37 33.42 35.94
N PRO A 16 17.96 32.85 34.80
CA PRO A 16 16.58 32.44 34.63
C PRO A 16 16.31 31.21 35.53
N GLY A 17 15.31 31.35 36.40
CA GLY A 17 14.86 30.30 37.32
C GLY A 17 14.32 29.04 36.63
N PRO A 18 14.10 27.95 37.38
CA PRO A 18 13.96 26.57 36.90
C PRO A 18 12.62 26.22 36.23
N SER A 19 11.90 27.19 35.68
CA SER A 19 10.56 26.99 35.09
C SER A 19 10.38 27.78 33.79
N SER A 20 11.40 27.78 32.93
CA SER A 20 11.25 28.31 31.56
C SER A 20 10.74 27.19 30.64
N SER A 21 9.83 27.50 29.71
CA SER A 21 9.40 26.56 28.66
C SER A 21 10.59 26.02 27.83
N CYS A 22 11.70 26.76 27.82
CA CYS A 22 12.97 26.37 27.22
C CYS A 22 13.66 25.23 27.98
N SER A 23 13.62 25.20 29.32
CA SER A 23 14.19 24.09 30.11
C SER A 23 13.38 22.80 29.96
N ASP A 24 12.06 22.90 29.80
CA ASP A 24 11.21 21.74 29.52
C ASP A 24 11.40 21.21 28.10
N PHE A 25 11.64 22.11 27.13
CA PHE A 25 11.98 21.74 25.76
C PHE A 25 13.33 21.04 25.70
N VAL A 26 14.37 21.56 26.38
CA VAL A 26 15.71 20.95 26.43
C VAL A 26 15.68 19.61 27.16
N ARG A 27 14.95 19.49 28.27
CA ARG A 27 14.74 18.21 28.98
C ARG A 27 13.99 17.21 28.10
N GLY A 28 12.92 17.63 27.42
CA GLY A 28 12.19 16.80 26.46
C GLY A 28 12.96 16.49 25.17
N TRP A 29 14.01 17.26 24.86
CA TRP A 29 14.96 16.99 23.77
C TRP A 29 16.03 15.98 24.21
N GLN A 30 16.53 16.09 25.44
CA GLN A 30 17.46 15.13 26.05
C GLN A 30 16.79 13.77 26.29
N GLU A 31 15.52 13.75 26.72
CA GLU A 31 14.71 12.52 26.80
C GLU A 31 14.47 11.89 25.41
N ARG A 32 14.34 12.71 24.35
CA ARG A 32 14.26 12.25 22.96
C ARG A 32 15.60 11.78 22.38
N GLN A 33 16.73 12.27 22.91
CA GLN A 33 18.07 11.79 22.56
C GLN A 33 18.38 10.40 23.14
N ALA A 34 17.58 9.89 24.07
CA ALA A 34 17.60 8.48 24.45
C ALA A 34 16.93 7.56 23.42
N TYR A 35 16.87 7.96 22.13
CA TYR A 35 16.65 7.02 21.04
C TYR A 35 17.86 6.11 20.91
N VAL A 36 17.95 5.14 21.82
CA VAL A 36 18.88 4.04 21.67
C VAL A 36 18.31 3.19 20.54
N ARG A 37 18.95 3.28 19.37
CA ARG A 37 18.62 2.49 18.17
C ARG A 37 18.34 1.04 18.60
N PRO A 38 17.23 0.42 18.14
CA PRO A 38 17.00 -1.00 18.40
C PRO A 38 18.24 -1.80 18.01
N SER A 39 18.57 -2.84 18.78
CA SER A 39 19.65 -3.73 18.37
C SER A 39 19.31 -4.29 16.98
N GLY A 40 20.20 -4.16 15.99
CA GLY A 40 19.99 -4.77 14.67
C GLY A 40 19.96 -6.31 14.69
N ASN A 41 20.22 -6.92 15.85
CA ASN A 41 20.18 -8.36 16.06
C ASN A 41 18.75 -8.84 16.35
N LEU A 42 18.20 -9.63 15.42
CA LEU A 42 16.85 -10.19 15.51
C LEU A 42 16.62 -11.02 16.79
N VAL A 43 17.60 -11.81 17.21
CA VAL A 43 17.49 -12.68 18.40
C VAL A 43 17.32 -11.83 19.66
N LEU A 44 18.06 -10.73 19.77
CA LEU A 44 17.93 -9.80 20.89
C LEU A 44 16.58 -9.08 20.86
N MET A 45 16.12 -8.61 19.70
CA MET A 45 14.81 -7.97 19.58
C MET A 45 13.65 -8.92 19.92
N LEU A 46 13.74 -10.20 19.52
CA LEU A 46 12.75 -11.22 19.88
C LEU A 46 12.77 -11.52 21.39
N ALA A 47 13.96 -11.71 21.97
CA ALA A 47 14.10 -11.97 23.40
C ALA A 47 13.61 -10.81 24.28
N GLU A 48 13.86 -9.56 23.88
CA GLU A 48 13.34 -8.36 24.56
C GLU A 48 11.81 -8.29 24.47
N ARG A 49 11.22 -8.62 23.31
CA ARG A 49 9.77 -8.71 23.12
C ARG A 49 9.14 -9.77 24.01
N GLU A 50 9.70 -10.98 24.01
CA GLU A 50 9.20 -12.11 24.81
C GLU A 50 9.30 -11.85 26.32
N ARG A 51 10.32 -11.08 26.73
CA ARG A 51 10.48 -10.63 28.13
C ARG A 51 9.56 -9.47 28.51
N GLY A 52 8.79 -8.92 27.57
CA GLY A 52 7.91 -7.77 27.81
C GLY A 52 8.68 -6.47 28.11
N CYS A 53 9.98 -6.42 27.81
CA CYS A 53 10.82 -5.25 28.04
C CYS A 53 10.52 -4.17 26.99
N SER A 54 9.47 -3.38 27.20
CA SER A 54 9.29 -2.14 26.43
C SER A 54 10.17 -1.05 27.03
N ARG A 55 11.11 -0.49 26.26
CA ARG A 55 11.92 0.63 26.75
C ARG A 55 11.03 1.80 27.18
N ASN A 56 11.33 2.36 28.36
CA ASN A 56 10.65 3.54 28.90
C ASN A 56 10.80 4.71 27.92
N GLY A 57 9.69 5.40 27.63
CA GLY A 57 9.62 6.50 26.64
C GLY A 57 9.01 6.11 25.29
N VAL A 58 8.89 4.81 24.98
CA VAL A 58 8.23 4.34 23.74
C VAL A 58 6.78 3.99 24.03
N ARG A 59 5.97 4.97 24.47
CA ARG A 59 4.54 4.73 24.73
C ARG A 59 3.72 4.79 23.43
N HIS A 60 3.25 3.59 23.05
CA HIS A 60 1.87 3.25 22.69
C HIS A 60 1.37 3.27 21.23
N VAL A 61 2.01 3.92 20.25
CA VAL A 61 1.46 3.87 18.86
C VAL A 61 2.31 3.05 17.88
N ARG A 62 3.64 2.94 18.09
CA ARG A 62 4.54 2.22 17.17
C ARG A 62 4.86 0.76 17.54
N ASN A 63 4.90 0.42 18.82
CA ASN A 63 5.43 -0.89 19.28
C ASN A 63 4.57 -2.13 18.98
N ARG A 64 3.33 -1.98 18.48
CA ARG A 64 2.55 -3.17 18.05
C ARG A 64 2.90 -3.66 16.64
N ARG A 65 3.62 -2.86 15.84
CA ARG A 65 4.02 -3.18 14.47
C ARG A 65 5.41 -2.63 14.14
N GLU A 66 6.39 -2.78 15.03
CA GLU A 66 7.78 -2.64 14.61
C GLU A 66 8.14 -3.86 13.78
N PHE A 67 8.10 -3.70 12.46
CA PHE A 67 8.62 -4.71 11.54
C PHE A 67 10.11 -4.85 11.76
N TYR A 68 10.60 -6.09 11.90
CA TYR A 68 12.02 -6.35 11.93
C TYR A 68 12.63 -5.90 10.61
N SER A 69 13.46 -4.86 10.63
CA SER A 69 14.12 -4.33 9.44
C SER A 69 15.09 -5.32 8.79
N THR A 70 15.47 -6.35 9.53
CA THR A 70 16.47 -7.35 9.14
C THR A 70 16.08 -8.71 9.71
N VAL A 71 15.22 -9.43 8.99
CA VAL A 71 15.09 -10.88 9.16
C VAL A 71 16.09 -11.52 8.20
N ALA A 72 17.15 -12.14 8.73
CA ALA A 72 18.04 -12.93 7.91
C ALA A 72 17.25 -14.11 7.34
N MET A 73 17.18 -14.21 6.02
CA MET A 73 16.53 -15.33 5.37
C MET A 73 17.35 -16.59 5.66
N ASP A 74 16.75 -17.57 6.34
CA ASP A 74 17.41 -18.83 6.67
C ASP A 74 17.65 -19.69 5.41
N ARG A 75 16.77 -19.56 4.41
CA ARG A 75 16.86 -20.29 3.16
C ARG A 75 16.33 -19.45 2.01
N VAL A 76 17.15 -19.28 0.98
CA VAL A 76 16.74 -18.76 -0.33
C VAL A 76 16.77 -19.94 -1.30
N VAL A 77 15.69 -20.14 -2.04
CA VAL A 77 15.65 -21.15 -3.10
C VAL A 77 15.27 -20.47 -4.39
N GLU A 78 16.12 -20.64 -5.40
CA GLU A 78 15.81 -20.24 -6.76
C GLU A 78 14.95 -21.34 -7.40
N VAL A 79 13.74 -20.97 -7.81
CA VAL A 79 12.88 -21.88 -8.58
C VAL A 79 13.29 -21.74 -10.05
N PRO A 80 13.55 -22.85 -10.77
CA PRO A 80 13.87 -22.79 -12.20
C PRO A 80 12.74 -22.13 -13.01
N GLU A 81 13.08 -21.35 -14.03
CA GLU A 81 12.11 -20.63 -14.88
C GLU A 81 11.05 -21.54 -15.52
N THR A 82 11.44 -22.78 -15.87
CA THR A 82 10.53 -23.80 -16.43
C THR A 82 9.42 -24.23 -15.47
N ARG A 83 9.58 -23.94 -14.18
CA ARG A 83 8.63 -24.24 -13.10
C ARG A 83 8.08 -22.97 -12.44
N HIS A 84 8.40 -21.79 -12.96
CA HIS A 84 7.73 -20.57 -12.52
C HIS A 84 6.23 -20.71 -12.79
N MET A 85 5.43 -20.18 -11.87
CA MET A 85 4.03 -19.96 -12.18
C MET A 85 4.00 -19.09 -13.45
N GLN A 86 3.24 -19.50 -14.47
CA GLN A 86 3.06 -18.73 -15.71
C GLN A 86 2.15 -17.50 -15.49
N ASP A 87 2.35 -16.85 -14.35
CA ASP A 87 1.53 -15.82 -13.77
C ASP A 87 2.46 -14.72 -13.23
N HIS A 88 2.00 -13.48 -13.30
CA HIS A 88 2.62 -12.37 -12.60
C HIS A 88 2.27 -12.47 -11.11
N VAL A 89 3.26 -12.72 -10.26
CA VAL A 89 3.07 -12.64 -8.82
C VAL A 89 2.90 -11.18 -8.43
N VAL A 90 1.74 -10.84 -7.85
CA VAL A 90 1.38 -9.44 -7.58
C VAL A 90 1.60 -9.11 -6.12
N SER A 91 0.97 -9.86 -5.22
CA SER A 91 0.99 -9.55 -3.78
C SER A 91 0.52 -10.72 -2.93
N TRP A 92 0.58 -10.53 -1.62
CA TRP A 92 -0.03 -11.38 -0.61
C TRP A 92 -1.27 -10.70 -0.03
N THR A 93 -2.23 -11.50 0.45
CA THR A 93 -3.28 -10.94 1.30
C THR A 93 -2.68 -10.34 2.58
N PRO A 94 -3.32 -9.34 3.22
CA PRO A 94 -2.76 -8.66 4.40
C PRO A 94 -2.45 -9.59 5.59
N ASP A 95 -3.15 -10.72 5.68
CA ASP A 95 -2.94 -11.77 6.68
C ASP A 95 -1.85 -12.80 6.29
N GLY A 96 -1.30 -12.71 5.06
CA GLY A 96 -0.30 -13.63 4.51
C GLY A 96 -0.81 -15.03 4.18
N SER A 97 -2.13 -15.28 4.26
CA SER A 97 -2.69 -16.62 4.07
C SER A 97 -2.83 -17.02 2.60
N ARG A 98 -2.86 -16.05 1.68
CA ARG A 98 -3.04 -16.28 0.25
C ARG A 98 -2.07 -15.46 -0.58
N LEU A 99 -1.62 -16.07 -1.68
CA LEU A 99 -0.84 -15.42 -2.72
C LEU A 99 -1.77 -15.05 -3.88
N ILE A 100 -1.66 -13.82 -4.35
CA ILE A 100 -2.42 -13.29 -5.48
C ILE A 100 -1.51 -13.19 -6.69
N THR A 101 -1.91 -13.84 -7.78
CA THR A 101 -1.23 -13.75 -9.07
C THR A 101 -2.20 -13.34 -10.17
N PHE A 102 -1.69 -12.68 -11.19
CA PHE A 102 -2.44 -12.43 -12.43
C PHE A 102 -1.92 -13.34 -13.51
N ARG A 103 -2.81 -13.91 -14.32
CA ARG A 103 -2.37 -14.68 -15.49
C ARG A 103 -1.56 -13.81 -16.44
N ILE A 104 -0.67 -14.43 -17.22
CA ILE A 104 0.18 -13.71 -18.20
C ILE A 104 -0.61 -12.91 -19.23
N ASN A 105 -1.85 -13.32 -19.52
CA ASN A 105 -2.76 -12.58 -20.41
C ASN A 105 -3.43 -11.38 -19.74
N LEU A 106 -3.22 -11.18 -18.43
CA LEU A 106 -3.82 -10.14 -17.60
C LEU A 106 -5.36 -10.13 -17.63
N ARG A 107 -5.99 -11.30 -17.80
CA ARG A 107 -7.46 -11.42 -17.84
C ARG A 107 -8.08 -12.15 -16.66
N SER A 108 -7.28 -12.84 -15.85
CA SER A 108 -7.78 -13.49 -14.65
C SER A 108 -6.84 -13.31 -13.47
N VAL A 109 -7.46 -13.26 -12.30
CA VAL A 109 -6.80 -13.27 -11.00
C VAL A 109 -6.83 -14.69 -10.47
N ARG A 110 -5.69 -15.22 -10.06
CA ARG A 110 -5.58 -16.51 -9.39
C ARG A 110 -5.24 -16.31 -7.94
N ILE A 111 -6.00 -16.98 -7.09
CA ILE A 111 -5.88 -16.92 -5.64
C ILE A 111 -5.36 -18.27 -5.19
N PHE A 112 -4.13 -18.27 -4.68
CA PHE A 112 -3.49 -19.46 -4.15
C PHE A 112 -3.52 -19.42 -2.64
N ARG A 113 -3.96 -20.50 -2.01
CA ARG A 113 -3.82 -20.68 -0.58
C ARG A 113 -2.40 -21.09 -0.26
N TYR A 114 -1.78 -20.40 0.69
CA TYR A 114 -0.46 -20.77 1.20
C TYR A 114 -0.59 -21.87 2.25
N LEU A 115 0.16 -22.96 2.05
CA LEU A 115 0.08 -24.17 2.88
C LEU A 115 1.16 -24.20 3.98
N GLY A 116 2.08 -23.23 3.99
CA GLY A 116 3.16 -23.12 4.96
C GLY A 116 4.47 -23.78 4.49
N VAL A 117 5.59 -23.21 4.93
CA VAL A 117 6.94 -23.65 4.54
C VAL A 117 7.25 -25.11 4.91
N GLU A 118 6.68 -25.60 6.01
CA GLU A 118 6.89 -26.98 6.47
C GLU A 118 6.44 -28.03 5.45
N ARG A 119 5.42 -27.72 4.63
CA ARG A 119 4.91 -28.62 3.57
C ARG A 119 5.94 -28.90 2.48
N ALA A 120 6.90 -28.01 2.33
CA ALA A 120 7.96 -28.08 1.33
C ALA A 120 9.33 -28.42 1.94
N ARG A 121 9.37 -28.80 3.22
CA ARG A 121 10.59 -29.16 3.91
C ARG A 121 11.17 -30.45 3.32
N GLY A 122 12.44 -30.39 2.90
CA GLY A 122 13.12 -31.50 2.24
C GLY A 122 12.62 -31.82 0.82
N SER A 123 11.67 -31.04 0.28
CA SER A 123 11.26 -31.15 -1.12
C SER A 123 12.33 -30.58 -2.05
N ALA A 124 12.40 -31.15 -3.25
CA ALA A 124 13.25 -30.64 -4.30
C ALA A 124 12.77 -29.24 -4.76
N PRO A 125 13.66 -28.34 -5.20
CA PRO A 125 13.31 -26.98 -5.64
C PRO A 125 12.17 -26.92 -6.66
N GLU A 126 12.07 -27.95 -7.51
CA GLU A 126 11.12 -28.04 -8.62
C GLU A 126 9.68 -28.25 -8.14
N ASP A 127 9.49 -28.87 -6.98
CA ASP A 127 8.17 -29.19 -6.42
C ASP A 127 7.67 -28.11 -5.45
N LEU A 128 8.49 -27.10 -5.14
CA LEU A 128 8.19 -26.13 -4.08
C LEU A 128 6.88 -25.40 -4.31
N CYS A 129 6.63 -24.90 -5.53
CA CYS A 129 5.42 -24.15 -5.82
C CYS A 129 4.16 -24.99 -5.58
N GLU A 130 4.14 -26.25 -6.02
CA GLU A 130 3.00 -27.15 -5.85
C GLU A 130 2.81 -27.59 -4.38
N ARG A 131 3.90 -27.65 -3.61
CA ARG A 131 3.87 -27.99 -2.18
C ARG A 131 3.46 -26.83 -1.29
N LEU A 132 3.88 -25.62 -1.65
CA LEU A 132 3.62 -24.39 -0.88
C LEU A 132 2.27 -23.78 -1.17
N PHE A 133 1.73 -23.99 -2.38
CA PHE A 133 0.54 -23.30 -2.84
C PHE A 133 -0.48 -24.27 -3.42
N SER A 134 -1.75 -24.12 -3.02
CA SER A 134 -2.87 -24.75 -3.71
C SER A 134 -3.74 -23.70 -4.37
N LEU A 135 -4.03 -23.85 -5.66
CA LEU A 135 -4.99 -22.99 -6.33
C LEU A 135 -6.36 -23.14 -5.65
N GLN A 136 -6.88 -22.03 -5.13
CA GLN A 136 -8.19 -22.00 -4.49
C GLN A 136 -9.26 -21.55 -5.48
N SER A 137 -8.97 -20.52 -6.26
CA SER A 137 -9.89 -19.98 -7.25
C SER A 137 -9.18 -19.23 -8.36
N GLU A 138 -9.82 -19.18 -9.52
CA GLU A 138 -9.44 -18.34 -10.64
C GLU A 138 -10.65 -17.49 -11.03
N VAL A 139 -10.47 -16.17 -11.01
CA VAL A 139 -11.54 -15.20 -11.26
C VAL A 139 -11.25 -14.53 -12.60
N MET A 140 -12.11 -14.77 -13.58
CA MET A 140 -12.00 -14.15 -14.91
C MET A 140 -12.57 -12.73 -14.88
N MET A 141 -11.78 -11.76 -15.32
CA MET A 141 -12.17 -10.35 -15.41
C MET A 141 -12.90 -10.08 -16.73
N MET A 142 -13.97 -10.84 -16.99
CA MET A 142 -14.82 -10.61 -18.15
C MET A 142 -16.19 -10.10 -17.72
N MET A 143 -16.59 -9.02 -18.37
CA MET A 143 -17.96 -8.54 -18.39
C MET A 143 -18.57 -9.05 -19.69
N GLY A 144 -19.79 -9.59 -19.67
CA GLY A 144 -20.48 -10.15 -20.84
C GLY A 144 -20.79 -9.16 -21.98
N SER A 145 -20.11 -8.02 -22.05
CA SER A 145 -20.18 -7.01 -23.10
C SER A 145 -18.89 -7.02 -23.92
N SER A 146 -19.03 -7.08 -25.26
CA SER A 146 -17.91 -7.08 -26.22
C SER A 146 -16.96 -5.89 -26.12
N ARG A 147 -17.38 -4.79 -25.47
CA ARG A 147 -16.59 -3.55 -25.34
C ARG A 147 -15.35 -3.69 -24.46
N LEU A 148 -15.24 -4.76 -23.67
CA LEU A 148 -14.15 -4.99 -22.72
C LEU A 148 -13.26 -6.18 -23.12
N GLU A 149 -13.38 -6.70 -24.34
CA GLU A 149 -12.51 -7.79 -24.81
C GLU A 149 -11.02 -7.42 -24.84
N SER A 150 -10.70 -6.13 -24.92
CA SER A 150 -9.34 -5.59 -24.84
C SER A 150 -8.92 -5.18 -23.42
N ALA A 151 -9.78 -5.34 -22.41
CA ALA A 151 -9.46 -4.91 -21.06
C ALA A 151 -8.41 -5.80 -20.42
N LEU A 152 -7.39 -5.18 -19.83
CA LEU A 152 -6.29 -5.87 -19.15
C LEU A 152 -6.18 -5.43 -17.70
N LEU A 153 -5.89 -6.39 -16.82
CA LEU A 153 -5.58 -6.16 -15.42
C LEU A 153 -4.37 -5.24 -15.25
N ARG A 154 -4.46 -4.39 -14.24
CA ARG A 154 -3.45 -3.41 -13.86
C ARG A 154 -2.80 -3.84 -12.55
N THR A 155 -1.51 -4.18 -12.61
CA THR A 155 -0.72 -4.66 -11.45
C THR A 155 -0.42 -3.57 -10.43
N ASP A 156 -0.58 -2.31 -10.81
CA ASP A 156 -0.38 -1.11 -10.00
C ASP A 156 -1.66 -0.66 -9.26
N CYS A 157 -2.76 -1.40 -9.38
CA CYS A 157 -4.00 -1.14 -8.65
C CYS A 157 -4.52 -2.40 -7.97
N MET A 158 -4.13 -2.58 -6.71
CA MET A 158 -4.61 -3.65 -5.85
C MET A 158 -4.81 -3.11 -4.44
N LEU A 159 -6.05 -3.19 -3.96
CA LEU A 159 -6.42 -2.72 -2.62
C LEU A 159 -7.17 -3.84 -1.90
N PHE A 160 -6.98 -3.94 -0.59
CA PHE A 160 -7.68 -4.90 0.26
C PHE A 160 -8.55 -4.16 1.25
N THR A 161 -9.74 -4.69 1.53
CA THR A 161 -10.54 -4.20 2.64
C THR A 161 -9.86 -4.51 3.97
N ASP A 162 -10.15 -3.70 4.99
CA ASP A 162 -9.53 -3.84 6.32
C ASP A 162 -9.83 -5.19 6.99
N ASP A 163 -10.96 -5.81 6.65
CA ASP A 163 -11.35 -7.15 7.11
C ASP A 163 -10.66 -8.29 6.33
N GLY A 164 -9.91 -7.97 5.26
CA GLY A 164 -9.23 -8.94 4.41
C GLY A 164 -10.15 -9.85 3.61
N LYS A 165 -11.46 -9.58 3.57
CA LYS A 165 -12.45 -10.42 2.89
C LYS A 165 -12.57 -10.11 1.40
N TYR A 166 -12.37 -8.85 1.03
CA TYR A 166 -12.49 -8.38 -0.34
C TYR A 166 -11.18 -7.79 -0.84
N MET A 167 -11.00 -7.90 -2.15
CA MET A 167 -9.91 -7.27 -2.87
C MET A 167 -10.47 -6.48 -4.05
N VAL A 168 -9.98 -5.27 -4.25
CA VAL A 168 -10.29 -4.44 -5.41
C VAL A 168 -9.12 -4.50 -6.38
N VAL A 169 -9.42 -4.79 -7.65
CA VAL A 169 -8.48 -4.74 -8.78
C VAL A 169 -9.06 -3.91 -9.90
N ALA A 170 -8.19 -3.33 -10.74
CA ALA A 170 -8.62 -2.55 -11.90
C ALA A 170 -8.25 -3.23 -13.22
N THR A 171 -9.10 -3.06 -14.22
CA THR A 171 -8.74 -3.25 -15.63
C THR A 171 -8.82 -1.94 -16.39
N THR A 172 -8.00 -1.82 -17.44
CA THR A 172 -8.09 -0.72 -18.40
C THR A 172 -8.26 -1.24 -19.80
N ALA A 173 -9.07 -0.54 -20.59
CA ALA A 173 -9.17 -0.71 -22.03
C ALA A 173 -9.07 0.66 -22.71
N PRO A 174 -8.42 0.75 -23.88
CA PRO A 174 -8.44 1.98 -24.66
C PRO A 174 -9.88 2.33 -25.03
N ALA A 175 -10.25 3.61 -24.88
CA ALA A 175 -11.56 4.05 -25.31
C ALA A 175 -11.63 4.03 -26.85
N PRO A 176 -12.69 3.45 -27.45
CA PRO A 176 -12.85 3.48 -28.89
C PRO A 176 -13.21 4.90 -29.36
N ASP A 177 -12.35 5.49 -30.20
CA ASP A 177 -12.48 6.88 -30.69
C ASP A 177 -13.87 7.17 -31.28
N GLN A 178 -14.46 6.18 -31.95
CA GLN A 178 -15.76 6.28 -32.61
C GLN A 178 -16.93 6.51 -31.65
N LEU A 179 -16.78 6.18 -30.37
CA LEU A 179 -17.81 6.36 -29.34
C LEU A 179 -17.64 7.63 -28.52
N ILE A 180 -16.55 8.38 -28.73
CA ILE A 180 -16.24 9.58 -27.95
C ILE A 180 -17.14 10.73 -28.41
N THR A 181 -17.92 11.30 -27.49
CA THR A 181 -18.72 12.50 -27.74
C THR A 181 -18.26 13.65 -26.85
N ILE A 182 -18.40 14.89 -27.32
CA ILE A 182 -17.97 16.10 -26.58
C ILE A 182 -18.52 16.13 -25.14
N PRO A 183 -19.83 15.87 -24.89
CA PRO A 183 -20.37 15.91 -23.53
C PRO A 183 -19.78 14.83 -22.60
N MET A 184 -19.33 13.71 -23.15
CA MET A 184 -18.71 12.64 -22.35
C MET A 184 -17.30 13.02 -21.90
N VAL A 185 -16.56 13.76 -22.73
CA VAL A 185 -15.19 14.18 -22.41
C VAL A 185 -15.16 15.44 -21.55
N TYR A 186 -16.11 16.34 -21.76
CA TYR A 186 -16.23 17.61 -21.07
C TYR A 186 -17.58 17.69 -20.32
N PRO A 187 -17.80 16.87 -19.29
CA PRO A 187 -19.05 16.89 -18.53
C PRO A 187 -19.20 18.14 -17.65
N ASN A 188 -18.10 18.87 -17.42
CA ASN A 188 -18.05 20.09 -16.62
C ASN A 188 -17.00 21.07 -17.18
N HIS A 189 -16.94 22.26 -16.60
CA HIS A 189 -16.06 23.36 -17.05
C HIS A 189 -14.60 23.18 -16.60
N GLU A 190 -14.33 22.24 -15.70
CA GLU A 190 -13.00 21.96 -15.16
C GLU A 190 -12.30 20.82 -15.92
N ALA A 191 -13.02 20.15 -16.83
CA ALA A 191 -12.52 19.03 -17.58
C ALA A 191 -11.30 19.42 -18.43
N LEU A 192 -10.27 18.59 -18.39
CA LEU A 192 -9.01 18.87 -19.08
C LEU A 192 -9.17 18.73 -20.60
N PRO A 193 -8.53 19.61 -21.39
CA PRO A 193 -8.50 19.46 -22.84
C PRO A 193 -7.84 18.14 -23.25
N LEU A 194 -8.33 17.54 -24.34
CA LEU A 194 -7.61 16.44 -24.98
C LEU A 194 -6.35 16.99 -25.67
N ILE A 195 -5.24 17.00 -24.96
CA ILE A 195 -3.92 17.25 -25.52
C ILE A 195 -3.10 15.97 -25.38
N ASN A 196 -2.83 15.27 -26.47
CA ASN A 196 -1.88 14.14 -26.57
C ASN A 196 -2.15 12.87 -25.72
N TYR A 197 -3.29 12.74 -25.03
CA TYR A 197 -3.61 11.54 -24.23
C TYR A 197 -4.90 10.87 -24.69
N SER A 198 -4.85 9.55 -24.86
CA SER A 198 -6.02 8.70 -25.08
C SER A 198 -6.81 8.55 -23.79
N LEU A 199 -8.14 8.65 -23.89
CA LEU A 199 -9.02 8.28 -22.80
C LEU A 199 -9.10 6.76 -22.66
N GLU A 200 -9.35 6.30 -21.46
CA GLU A 200 -9.50 4.87 -21.17
C GLU A 200 -10.86 4.58 -20.55
N ILE A 201 -11.24 3.30 -20.61
CA ILE A 201 -12.33 2.73 -19.84
C ILE A 201 -11.70 1.98 -18.68
N TYR A 202 -11.97 2.44 -17.46
CA TYR A 202 -11.54 1.79 -16.23
C TYR A 202 -12.67 0.95 -15.67
N THR A 203 -12.40 -0.29 -15.29
CA THR A 203 -13.34 -1.11 -14.53
C THR A 203 -12.68 -1.57 -13.24
N PHE A 204 -13.28 -1.23 -12.11
CA PHE A 204 -12.85 -1.71 -10.80
C PHE A 204 -13.72 -2.89 -10.40
N PHE A 205 -13.08 -4.03 -10.12
CA PHE A 205 -13.74 -5.25 -9.67
C PHE A 205 -13.46 -5.47 -8.21
N THR A 206 -14.51 -5.68 -7.43
CA THR A 206 -14.42 -6.20 -6.06
C THR A 206 -14.56 -7.72 -6.12
N ILE A 207 -13.53 -8.42 -5.65
CA ILE A 207 -13.46 -9.88 -5.60
C ILE A 207 -13.67 -10.32 -4.16
N ASP A 208 -14.62 -11.23 -3.94
CA ASP A 208 -14.77 -11.95 -2.67
C ASP A 208 -13.67 -13.01 -2.60
N LEU A 209 -12.71 -12.83 -1.69
CA LEU A 209 -11.56 -13.72 -1.59
C LEU A 209 -11.97 -15.11 -1.09
N GLU A 210 -12.99 -15.23 -0.22
CA GLU A 210 -13.44 -16.53 0.29
C GLU A 210 -14.15 -17.34 -0.78
N LYS A 211 -15.05 -16.70 -1.52
CA LYS A 211 -15.84 -17.37 -2.58
C LYS A 211 -15.08 -17.50 -3.89
N GLY A 212 -14.07 -16.67 -4.12
CA GLY A 212 -13.33 -16.66 -5.38
C GLY A 212 -14.18 -16.19 -6.56
N CYS A 213 -15.00 -15.15 -6.37
CA CYS A 213 -15.86 -14.61 -7.42
C CYS A 213 -15.94 -13.08 -7.37
N ILE A 214 -16.39 -12.47 -8.47
CA ILE A 214 -16.67 -11.03 -8.52
C ILE A 214 -17.92 -10.75 -7.67
N ALA A 215 -17.76 -9.96 -6.62
CA ALA A 215 -18.85 -9.51 -5.76
C ALA A 215 -19.53 -8.26 -6.34
N HIS A 216 -18.74 -7.33 -6.86
CA HIS A 216 -19.22 -6.08 -7.43
C HIS A 216 -18.25 -5.53 -8.47
N PHE A 217 -18.72 -4.63 -9.33
CA PHE A 217 -17.85 -3.88 -10.24
C PHE A 217 -18.44 -2.50 -10.52
N VAL A 218 -17.57 -1.54 -10.81
CA VAL A 218 -17.94 -0.19 -11.26
C VAL A 218 -17.08 0.20 -12.45
N MET A 219 -17.71 0.85 -13.44
CA MET A 219 -17.06 1.27 -14.68
C MET A 219 -17.02 2.79 -14.80
N TYR A 220 -15.86 3.31 -15.18
CA TYR A 220 -15.64 4.71 -15.51
C TYR A 220 -15.20 4.81 -16.97
N ASN A 221 -16.11 5.29 -17.81
CA ASN A 221 -15.87 5.43 -19.23
C ASN A 221 -15.24 6.78 -19.55
N PHE A 222 -14.36 6.77 -20.56
CA PHE A 222 -13.76 7.97 -21.17
C PHE A 222 -13.11 8.87 -20.12
N ASP A 223 -12.20 8.29 -19.34
CA ASP A 223 -11.58 8.96 -18.21
C ASP A 223 -10.05 8.91 -18.30
N ARG A 224 -9.41 9.68 -17.41
CA ARG A 224 -8.00 9.58 -17.09
C ARG A 224 -7.90 9.45 -15.58
N ILE A 225 -7.58 8.26 -15.09
CA ILE A 225 -7.48 7.95 -13.67
C ILE A 225 -6.05 7.49 -13.39
N ASN A 226 -5.38 8.13 -12.42
CA ASN A 226 -4.09 7.63 -11.93
C ASN A 226 -4.36 6.46 -10.98
N LEU A 227 -4.10 5.24 -11.42
CA LEU A 227 -4.40 4.04 -10.62
C LEU A 227 -3.52 3.86 -9.39
N THR A 228 -2.30 4.40 -9.41
CA THR A 228 -1.33 4.26 -8.32
C THR A 228 -1.57 5.25 -7.18
N HIS A 229 -2.00 6.47 -7.50
CA HIS A 229 -2.11 7.57 -6.52
C HIS A 229 -3.49 8.24 -6.48
N GLY A 230 -4.35 7.95 -7.44
CA GLY A 230 -5.70 8.49 -7.55
C GLY A 230 -6.79 7.53 -7.08
N VAL A 231 -6.45 6.40 -6.48
CA VAL A 231 -7.42 5.43 -5.95
C VAL A 231 -7.06 5.12 -4.50
N ALA A 232 -8.06 5.19 -3.61
CA ALA A 232 -7.91 4.85 -2.21
C ALA A 232 -9.13 4.06 -1.72
N LEU A 233 -8.91 3.16 -0.78
CA LEU A 233 -9.95 2.39 -0.10
C LEU A 233 -9.86 2.68 1.40
N CYS A 234 -10.97 3.10 2.00
CA CYS A 234 -11.09 3.33 3.43
C CYS A 234 -12.29 2.56 3.95
N GLY A 235 -12.05 1.50 4.73
CA GLY A 235 -13.08 0.56 5.11
C GLY A 235 -13.75 -0.07 3.89
N SER A 236 -15.04 0.22 3.70
CA SER A 236 -15.84 -0.26 2.57
C SER A 236 -16.05 0.78 1.46
N THR A 237 -15.47 1.98 1.60
CA THR A 237 -15.69 3.08 0.65
C THR A 237 -14.44 3.32 -0.17
N MET A 238 -14.60 3.27 -1.49
CA MET A 238 -13.54 3.56 -2.44
C MET A 238 -13.68 4.99 -2.96
N MET A 239 -12.56 5.71 -3.00
CA MET A 239 -12.45 7.02 -3.59
C MET A 239 -11.58 6.95 -4.84
N ILE A 240 -12.05 7.52 -5.94
CA ILE A 240 -11.34 7.56 -7.22
C ILE A 240 -11.26 8.99 -7.72
N MET A 241 -10.06 9.45 -8.04
CA MET A 241 -9.78 10.77 -8.59
C MET A 241 -9.73 10.69 -10.13
N SER A 242 -10.69 11.33 -10.78
CA SER A 242 -10.67 11.57 -12.22
C SER A 242 -9.83 12.80 -12.52
N LEU A 243 -8.70 12.61 -13.21
CA LEU A 243 -7.90 13.70 -13.76
C LEU A 243 -8.60 14.35 -14.95
N GLN A 244 -9.29 13.57 -15.79
CA GLN A 244 -9.98 14.11 -16.96
C GLN A 244 -11.10 15.08 -16.56
N LYS A 245 -11.88 14.73 -15.54
CA LYS A 245 -13.08 15.46 -15.13
C LYS A 245 -12.86 16.35 -13.91
N GLN A 246 -11.67 16.31 -13.29
CA GLN A 246 -11.31 17.05 -12.07
C GLN A 246 -12.30 16.81 -10.91
N VAL A 247 -12.73 15.57 -10.71
CA VAL A 247 -13.68 15.18 -9.66
C VAL A 247 -13.24 13.93 -8.90
N PHE A 248 -13.74 13.79 -7.68
CA PHE A 248 -13.67 12.54 -6.93
C PHE A 248 -14.99 11.76 -7.06
N PHE A 249 -14.88 10.50 -7.43
CA PHE A 249 -15.96 9.53 -7.30
C PHE A 249 -15.85 8.84 -5.95
N ILE A 250 -16.99 8.66 -5.30
CA ILE A 250 -17.13 7.88 -4.07
C ILE A 250 -18.06 6.73 -4.41
N SER A 251 -17.57 5.50 -4.21
CA SER A 251 -18.27 4.25 -4.51
C SER A 251 -18.23 3.30 -3.33
#